data_AF-W1XK97-F1
#
_entry.id   AF-W1XK97-F1
#
_cell.length_a   1.000
_cell.length_b   1.000
_cell.length_c   1.000
_cell.angle_alpha   90.00
_cell.angle_beta   90.00
_cell.angle_gamma   90.00
#
_symmetry.space_group_name_H-M   'P 1'
#
loop_
_entity.id
_entity.type
_entity.pdbx_description
1 polymer ?
#
loop_
_entity_poly.entity_id
_entity_poly.type
_entity_poly.pdbx_seq_one_letter_code
_entity_poly.pdbx_strand_id
1 'polypeptide(L)'
;MDGARELSLGGHLSELRKRLIIIAVAVIVGTCISYYYVDLLLEILLKPAGKLYYMRPTEAFFTYMKVSVVGGLVIAAPIILHQIWLFVKPAL
;
A
#
# COMPACT_ATOMS: atom_id res chain seq x y z
N MET A 1 15.88 -21.39 32.29
CA MET A 1 15.89 -22.22 31.07
C MET A 1 15.17 -21.44 29.96
N ASP A 2 15.57 -20.20 29.73
CA ASP A 2 14.70 -19.21 29.05
C ASP A 2 15.25 -18.75 27.69
N GLY A 3 16.45 -19.19 27.32
CA GLY A 3 17.08 -18.86 26.02
C GLY A 3 16.65 -19.72 24.83
N ALA A 4 15.82 -20.76 25.04
CA ALA A 4 15.44 -21.70 23.96
C ALA A 4 14.09 -21.39 23.29
N ARG A 5 13.32 -20.42 23.82
CA ARG A 5 12.01 -20.04 23.26
C ARG A 5 12.10 -18.90 22.24
N GLU A 6 13.24 -18.22 22.17
CA GLU A 6 13.50 -17.12 21.21
C GLU A 6 13.83 -17.60 19.79
N LEU A 7 14.02 -18.91 19.58
CA LEU A 7 14.11 -19.55 18.25
C LEU A 7 12.78 -20.16 17.77
N SER A 8 11.66 -19.81 18.41
CA SER A 8 10.36 -20.35 18.03
C SER A 8 9.84 -19.63 16.79
N LEU A 9 9.61 -20.37 15.71
CA LEU A 9 8.87 -19.93 14.52
C LEU A 9 7.59 -19.15 14.87
N GLY A 10 6.95 -19.45 16.02
CA GLY A 10 5.80 -18.69 16.53
C GLY A 10 6.09 -17.23 16.86
N GLY A 11 7.28 -16.90 17.37
CA GLY A 11 7.70 -15.52 17.65
C GLY A 11 7.88 -14.70 16.36
N HIS A 12 8.57 -15.28 15.37
CA HIS A 12 8.78 -14.64 14.07
C HIS A 12 7.48 -14.49 13.26
N LEU A 13 6.56 -15.48 13.33
CA LEU A 13 5.22 -15.37 12.74
C LEU A 13 4.34 -14.31 13.45
N SER A 14 4.47 -14.16 14.76
CA SER A 14 3.79 -13.10 15.52
C SER A 14 4.25 -11.71 15.08
N GLU A 15 5.56 -11.57 14.83
CA GLU A 15 6.15 -10.36 14.29
C GLU A 15 5.66 -10.06 12.86
N LEU A 16 5.64 -11.07 11.98
CA LEU A 16 5.10 -10.94 10.62
C LEU A 16 3.64 -10.48 10.65
N ARG A 17 2.79 -11.08 11.49
CA ARG A 17 1.39 -10.66 11.64
C ARG A 17 1.27 -9.20 12.05
N LYS A 18 2.05 -8.76 13.04
CA LYS A 18 2.03 -7.37 13.51
C LYS A 18 2.43 -6.40 12.39
N ARG A 19 3.47 -6.74 11.62
CA ARG A 19 3.95 -5.94 10.48
C ARG A 19 2.92 -5.89 9.35
N LEU A 20 2.29 -7.02 9.04
CA LEU A 20 1.24 -7.12 8.01
C LEU A 20 0.05 -6.20 8.35
N ILE A 21 -0.37 -6.15 9.62
CA ILE A 21 -1.44 -5.25 10.06
C ILE A 21 -1.03 -3.78 9.85
N ILE A 22 0.20 -3.40 10.18
CA ILE A 22 0.67 -2.01 10.00
C ILE A 22 0.72 -1.65 8.52
N ILE A 23 1.19 -2.56 7.66
CA ILE A 23 1.18 -2.37 6.20
C ILE A 23 -0.25 -2.23 5.68
N ALA A 24 -1.16 -3.10 6.10
CA ALA A 24 -2.56 -3.04 5.68
C ALA A 24 -3.21 -1.70 6.06
N VAL A 25 -3.01 -1.24 7.30
CA VAL A 25 -3.51 0.07 7.75
C VAL A 25 -2.87 1.20 6.95
N ALA A 26 -1.56 1.16 6.70
CA ALA A 26 -0.88 2.18 5.90
C ALA A 26 -1.42 2.25 4.46
N VAL A 27 -1.69 1.09 3.83
CA VAL A 27 -2.27 1.02 2.48
C VAL A 27 -3.71 1.54 2.48
N ILE A 28 -4.52 1.20 3.48
CA ILE A 28 -5.90 1.70 3.59
C ILE A 28 -5.88 3.23 3.72
N VAL A 29 -5.08 3.77 4.64
CA VAL A 29 -4.94 5.22 4.85
C VAL A 29 -4.41 5.90 3.59
N GLY A 30 -3.37 5.33 2.97
CA GLY A 30 -2.81 5.82 1.71
C GLY A 30 -3.85 5.82 0.59
N THR A 31 -4.68 4.78 0.49
CA THR A 31 -5.76 4.68 -0.49
C THR A 31 -6.85 5.73 -0.24
N CYS A 32 -7.24 5.97 1.01
CA CYS A 32 -8.19 7.03 1.35
C CYS A 32 -7.66 8.42 0.98
N ILE A 33 -6.39 8.69 1.26
CA ILE A 33 -5.73 9.95 0.87
C ILE A 33 -5.68 10.07 -0.66
N SER A 34 -5.23 9.02 -1.34
CA SER A 34 -5.14 8.97 -2.80
C SER A 34 -6.50 9.14 -3.49
N TYR A 35 -7.57 8.57 -2.91
CA TYR A 35 -8.94 8.74 -3.39
C TYR A 35 -9.38 10.21 -3.33
N TYR A 36 -9.00 10.95 -2.29
CA TYR A 36 -9.29 12.39 -2.18
C TYR A 36 -8.58 13.21 -3.27
N TYR A 37 -7.41 12.76 -3.74
CA TYR A 37 -6.62 13.43 -4.78
C TYR A 37 -6.70 12.72 -6.15
N VAL A 38 -7.73 11.90 -6.38
CA VAL A 38 -7.85 11.09 -7.61
C VAL A 38 -7.96 11.96 -8.87
N ASP A 39 -8.64 13.11 -8.79
CA ASP A 39 -8.77 14.04 -9.91
C ASP A 39 -7.41 14.60 -10.34
N LEU A 40 -6.57 14.97 -9.36
CA LEU A 40 -5.21 15.45 -9.60
C LEU A 40 -4.32 14.34 -10.19
N LEU A 41 -4.43 13.11 -9.66
CA LEU A 41 -3.70 11.96 -10.18
C LEU A 41 -4.09 11.67 -11.63
N LEU A 42 -5.39 11.69 -11.94
CA LEU A 42 -5.89 11.51 -13.30
C LEU A 42 -5.42 12.64 -14.22
N GLU A 43 -5.43 13.90 -13.77
CA GLU A 43 -4.92 15.01 -14.56
C GLU A 43 -3.44 14.80 -14.92
N ILE A 44 -2.60 14.41 -13.95
CA ILE A 44 -1.18 14.13 -14.17
C ILE A 44 -0.98 12.96 -15.14
N LEU A 45 -1.75 11.87 -14.99
CA LEU A 45 -1.66 10.70 -15.88
C LEU A 45 -2.16 10.98 -17.30
N LEU A 46 -3.19 11.82 -17.44
CA LEU A 46 -3.84 12.13 -18.72
C LEU A 46 -3.16 13.27 -19.48
N LYS A 47 -2.40 14.12 -18.79
CA LYS A 47 -1.63 15.22 -19.38
C LYS A 47 -0.70 14.78 -20.52
N PRO A 48 0.07 13.68 -20.42
CA PRO A 48 0.88 13.18 -21.53
C PRO A 48 0.10 12.30 -22.54
N ALA A 49 -1.05 11.75 -22.17
CA ALA A 49 -1.76 10.75 -22.98
C ALA A 49 -2.74 11.35 -24.02
N GLY A 50 -3.03 12.66 -23.94
CA GLY A 50 -4.09 13.28 -24.76
C GLY A 50 -5.50 12.93 -24.26
N LYS A 51 -6.51 13.72 -24.66
CA LYS A 51 -7.89 13.69 -24.11
C LYS A 51 -8.47 12.27 -24.07
N LEU A 52 -8.56 11.67 -22.88
CA LEU A 52 -9.30 10.43 -22.67
C LEU A 52 -10.79 10.73 -22.59
N TYR A 53 -11.55 10.31 -23.60
CA TYR A 53 -13.01 10.35 -23.57
C TYR A 53 -13.53 9.23 -22.66
N TYR A 54 -14.04 9.59 -21.49
CA TYR A 54 -14.81 8.66 -20.66
C TYR A 54 -16.16 8.39 -21.35
N MET A 55 -16.25 7.28 -22.08
CA MET A 55 -17.45 6.92 -22.85
C MET A 55 -18.58 6.36 -21.97
N ARG A 56 -18.23 5.86 -20.76
CA ARG A 56 -19.15 5.15 -19.85
C ARG A 56 -18.90 5.56 -18.39
N PRO A 57 -19.94 5.88 -17.60
CA PRO A 57 -19.79 6.20 -16.18
C PRO A 57 -19.26 5.02 -15.35
N THR A 58 -19.56 3.79 -15.75
CA THR A 58 -19.01 2.57 -15.14
C THR A 58 -17.48 2.49 -15.28
N GLU A 59 -16.96 2.90 -16.44
CA GLU A 59 -15.52 2.85 -16.74
C GLU A 59 -14.75 3.92 -15.96
N ALA A 60 -15.36 5.10 -15.77
CA ALA A 60 -14.85 6.12 -14.86
C ALA A 60 -14.74 5.57 -13.43
N PHE A 61 -15.79 4.98 -12.87
CA PHE A 61 -15.74 4.44 -11.51
C PHE A 61 -14.60 3.41 -11.29
N PHE A 62 -14.45 2.43 -12.19
CA PHE A 62 -13.37 1.45 -12.09
C PHE A 62 -11.99 2.08 -12.26
N THR A 63 -11.86 3.11 -13.11
CA THR A 63 -10.60 3.84 -13.28
C THR A 63 -10.22 4.57 -11.99
N TYR A 64 -11.17 5.28 -11.37
CA TYR A 64 -10.94 5.99 -10.12
C TYR A 64 -10.51 5.04 -9.00
N MET A 65 -11.18 3.89 -8.86
CA MET A 65 -10.83 2.87 -7.86
C MET A 65 -9.42 2.30 -8.10
N LYS A 66 -9.07 1.98 -9.35
CA LYS A 66 -7.73 1.46 -9.67
C LYS A 66 -6.65 2.50 -9.36
N VAL A 67 -6.86 3.75 -9.79
CA VAL A 67 -5.91 4.84 -9.57
C VAL A 67 -5.77 5.15 -8.08
N SER A 68 -6.86 5.18 -7.33
CA SER A 68 -6.81 5.45 -5.89
C SER A 68 -6.03 4.37 -5.14
N VAL A 69 -6.24 3.09 -5.46
CA VAL A 69 -5.51 1.96 -4.84
C VAL A 69 -4.02 2.01 -5.21
N VAL A 70 -3.70 2.20 -6.49
CA VAL A 70 -2.29 2.27 -6.94
C VAL A 70 -1.60 3.49 -6.34
N GLY A 71 -2.22 4.67 -6.40
CA GLY A 71 -1.68 5.88 -5.78
C GLY A 71 -1.54 5.75 -4.27
N GLY A 72 -2.48 5.08 -3.61
CA GLY A 72 -2.42 4.81 -2.18
C GLY A 72 -1.27 3.88 -1.80
N LEU A 73 -0.99 2.90 -2.66
CA LEU A 73 0.14 1.99 -2.50
C LEU A 73 1.47 2.71 -2.71
N VAL A 74 1.54 3.67 -3.64
CA VAL A 74 2.72 4.55 -3.84
C VAL A 74 2.94 5.44 -2.61
N ILE A 75 1.89 6.03 -2.05
CA ILE A 75 1.98 6.84 -0.82
C ILE A 75 2.39 5.97 0.39
N ALA A 76 1.89 4.74 0.46
CA ALA A 76 2.23 3.79 1.53
C ALA A 76 3.61 3.14 1.35
N ALA A 77 4.21 3.21 0.15
CA ALA A 77 5.50 2.59 -0.19
C ALA A 77 6.63 2.82 0.85
N PRO A 78 6.89 4.04 1.36
CA PRO A 78 7.92 4.24 2.39
C PRO A 78 7.65 3.44 3.67
N ILE A 79 6.39 3.33 4.09
CA ILE A 79 6.01 2.56 5.29
C ILE A 79 6.15 1.05 5.01
N ILE A 80 5.71 0.60 3.83
CA ILE A 80 5.83 -0.79 3.39
C ILE A 80 7.31 -1.21 3.38
N LEU A 81 8.16 -0.43 2.71
CA LEU A 81 9.59 -0.67 2.61
C LEU A 81 10.25 -0.66 4.00
N HIS A 82 9.90 0.30 4.86
CA HIS A 82 10.44 0.35 6.21
C HIS A 82 10.07 -0.89 7.02
N GLN A 83 8.82 -1.37 6.92
CA GLN A 83 8.37 -2.54 7.65
C GLN A 83 8.94 -3.86 7.14
N ILE A 84 9.15 -3.96 5.83
CA ILE A 84 9.89 -5.07 5.21
C ILE A 84 11.34 -5.05 5.67
N TRP A 85 12.01 -3.89 5.65
CA TRP A 85 13.40 -3.80 6.10
C TRP A 85 13.56 -4.21 7.56
N LEU A 86 12.66 -3.73 8.43
CA LEU A 86 12.67 -4.09 9.84
C LEU A 86 12.33 -5.57 10.08
N PHE A 87 11.73 -6.28 9.12
CA PHE A 87 11.53 -7.74 9.19
C PHE A 87 12.79 -8.51 8.77
N VAL A 88 13.50 -8.02 7.75
CA VAL A 88 14.72 -8.64 7.22
C VAL A 88 15.92 -8.41 8.15
N LYS A 89 16.10 -7.19 8.69
CA LYS A 89 17.24 -6.82 9.54
C LYS A 89 17.42 -7.68 10.81
N PRO A 90 16.36 -8.10 11.53
CA PRO A 90 16.49 -9.02 12.66
C PRO A 90 16.57 -10.50 12.26
N ALA A 91 16.34 -10.84 10.98
CA ALA A 91 16.39 -12.22 10.48
C ALA A 91 17.79 -12.66 10.00
N LEU A 92 18.77 -11.74 9.99
CA LEU A 92 20.20 -11.98 9.72
C LEU A 92 21.01 -11.72 11.00
#